data_AF-A0A5X9VRQ9-F1
#
_entry.id   AF-A0A5X9VRQ9-F1
#
_cell.length_a   1.000
_cell.length_b   1.000
_cell.length_c   1.000
_cell.angle_alpha   90.00
_cell.angle_beta   90.00
_cell.angle_gamma   90.00
#
_symmetry.space_group_name_H-M   'P 1'
#
loop_
_entity.id
_entity.type
_entity.pdbx_description
1 polymer ?
#
loop_
_entity_poly.entity_id
_entity_poly.type
_entity_poly.pdbx_seq_one_letter_code
_entity_poly.pdbx_strand_id
1 'polypeptide(L)'
;MHLDMNFIVRKNLDGEYVIIHANQLKEGVEYAVKMGVTQVQIRGVLGSDDIGMTIDFRQFEKLSKKLKVISFTDKIDSIINFDFIYSLSRLEKIFFQKKQSFT
;
A
#
# COMPACT_ATOMS: atom_id res chain seq x y z
N MET A 1 10.31 15.77 15.53
CA MET A 1 9.53 16.36 14.43
C MET A 1 8.38 15.41 14.11
N HIS A 2 7.17 15.69 14.61
CA HIS A 2 5.97 14.98 14.17
C HIS A 2 5.61 15.57 12.80
N LEU A 3 5.84 14.83 11.71
CA LEU A 3 5.10 15.13 10.49
C LEU A 3 3.66 14.72 10.76
N ASP A 4 2.74 15.68 10.75
CA ASP A 4 1.32 15.43 10.57
C ASP A 4 1.14 14.84 9.16
N MET A 5 1.38 13.54 9.04
CA MET A 5 1.19 12.82 7.78
C MET A 5 -0.31 12.60 7.58
N ASN A 6 -0.92 13.49 6.80
CA ASN A 6 -2.29 13.34 6.34
C ASN A 6 -2.36 12.25 5.25
N PHE A 7 -2.31 10.99 5.67
CA PHE A 7 -2.62 9.87 4.80
C PHE A 7 -4.09 9.95 4.37
N ILE A 8 -4.34 9.70 3.09
CA ILE A 8 -5.70 9.76 2.56
C ILE A 8 -6.39 8.43 2.85
N VAL A 9 -7.51 8.50 3.56
CA VAL A 9 -8.42 7.36 3.78
C VAL A 9 -9.56 7.44 2.78
N ARG A 10 -9.92 6.31 2.20
CA ARG A 10 -11.03 6.15 1.25
C ARG A 10 -11.84 4.92 1.62
N LYS A 11 -13.00 4.74 0.98
CA LYS A 11 -13.90 3.61 1.21
C LYS A 11 -14.40 3.04 -0.12
N ASN A 12 -14.45 1.72 -0.21
CA ASN A 12 -15.05 0.96 -1.32
C ASN A 12 -15.95 -0.15 -0.75
N LEU A 13 -16.40 -1.08 -1.60
CA LEU A 13 -17.25 -2.21 -1.19
C LEU A 13 -16.55 -3.19 -0.24
N ASP A 14 -15.22 -3.28 -0.28
CA ASP A 14 -14.42 -4.11 0.62
C ASP A 14 -14.14 -3.41 1.97
N GLY A 15 -14.54 -2.13 2.13
CA GLY A 15 -14.34 -1.33 3.35
C GLY A 15 -13.43 -0.11 3.19
N GLU A 16 -12.89 0.37 4.30
CA GLU A 16 -11.95 1.52 4.33
C GLU A 16 -10.53 1.09 3.99
N TYR A 17 -9.82 1.94 3.25
CA TYR A 17 -8.44 1.72 2.85
C TYR A 17 -7.61 2.99 2.96
N VAL A 18 -6.32 2.81 3.26
CA VAL A 18 -5.32 3.88 3.29
C VAL A 18 -4.57 3.90 1.96
N ILE A 19 -4.41 5.10 1.39
CA ILE A 19 -3.52 5.33 0.25
C ILE A 19 -2.11 5.57 0.78
N ILE A 20 -1.15 4.78 0.31
CA ILE A 20 0.26 4.84 0.69
C ILE A 20 1.09 5.04 -0.58
N HIS A 21 1.86 6.12 -0.62
CA HIS A 21 2.84 6.35 -1.69
C HIS A 21 4.09 5.51 -1.44
N ALA A 22 4.76 5.03 -2.50
CA ALA A 22 5.93 4.15 -2.39
C ALA A 22 7.05 4.74 -1.50
N ASN A 23 7.30 6.05 -1.61
CA ASN A 23 8.28 6.78 -0.78
C ASN A 23 7.84 7.01 0.67
N GLN A 24 6.63 6.59 1.05
CA GLN A 24 6.06 6.69 2.39
C GLN A 24 5.62 5.31 2.91
N LEU A 25 6.15 4.21 2.34
CA LEU A 25 5.66 2.86 2.60
C LEU A 25 5.67 2.51 4.08
N LYS A 26 6.79 2.79 4.76
CA LYS A 26 6.96 2.45 6.18
C LYS A 26 5.97 3.21 7.06
N GLU A 27 5.91 4.53 6.89
CA GLU A 27 5.05 5.43 7.64
C GLU A 27 3.57 5.15 7.37
N GLY A 28 3.22 4.89 6.10
CA GLY A 28 1.86 4.60 5.67
C GLY A 28 1.36 3.26 6.22
N VAL A 29 2.22 2.25 6.28
CA VAL A 29 1.86 0.98 6.93
C VAL A 29 1.66 1.17 8.44
N GLU A 30 2.52 1.95 9.11
CA GLU A 30 2.33 2.26 10.53
C GLU A 30 1.02 3.01 10.80
N TYR A 31 0.66 3.93 9.91
CA TYR A 31 -0.64 4.61 9.97
C TYR A 31 -1.81 3.64 9.75
N ALA A 32 -1.72 2.75 8.75
CA ALA A 32 -2.75 1.74 8.49
C ALA A 32 -2.94 0.79 9.68
N VAL A 33 -1.87 0.42 10.39
CA VAL A 33 -1.94 -0.37 11.63
C VAL A 33 -2.73 0.37 12.70
N LYS A 34 -2.43 1.67 12.92
CA LYS A 34 -3.12 2.53 13.90
C LYS A 34 -4.61 2.68 13.59
N MET A 35 -4.95 2.87 12.31
CA MET A 35 -6.34 2.98 11.85
C MET A 35 -7.09 1.65 11.90
N GLY A 36 -6.38 0.52 11.96
CA GLY A 36 -7.00 -0.80 11.96
C GLY A 36 -7.69 -1.15 10.64
N VAL A 37 -7.32 -0.49 9.53
CA VAL A 37 -7.86 -0.81 8.22
C VAL A 37 -7.46 -2.22 7.79
N THR A 38 -8.30 -2.83 6.97
CA THR A 38 -8.05 -4.16 6.41
C THR A 38 -7.56 -4.10 4.97
N GLN A 39 -7.38 -2.89 4.43
CA GLN A 39 -7.04 -2.66 3.04
C GLN A 39 -6.00 -1.55 2.90
N VAL A 40 -5.10 -1.69 1.93
CA VAL A 40 -4.15 -0.65 1.53
C VAL A 40 -4.11 -0.50 0.01
N GLN A 41 -3.91 0.74 -0.45
CA GLN A 41 -3.64 1.07 -1.85
C GLN A 41 -2.24 1.68 -1.95
N ILE A 42 -1.38 1.01 -2.70
CA ILE A 42 -0.02 1.45 -3.01
C ILE A 42 -0.05 2.24 -4.30
N ARG A 43 0.48 3.47 -4.21
CA ARG A 43 0.64 4.40 -5.33
C ARG A 43 2.11 4.66 -5.60
N GLY A 44 2.38 5.28 -6.74
CA GLY A 44 3.71 5.76 -7.06
C GLY A 44 4.21 6.82 -6.09
N VAL A 45 5.40 7.32 -6.33
CA VAL A 45 6.05 8.33 -5.48
C VAL A 45 5.21 9.62 -5.44
N LEU A 46 5.06 10.18 -4.24
CA LEU A 46 4.51 11.53 -4.09
C LEU A 46 5.63 12.54 -4.32
N GLY A 47 5.53 13.35 -5.38
CA GLY A 47 6.54 14.36 -5.75
C GLY A 47 7.09 14.14 -7.17
N SER A 48 8.09 14.94 -7.55
CA SER A 48 8.77 14.88 -8.87
C SER A 48 9.99 13.97 -8.90
N ASP A 49 10.38 13.38 -7.76
CA ASP A 49 11.57 12.57 -7.68
C ASP A 49 11.30 11.17 -8.23
N ASP A 50 11.92 10.87 -9.36
CA ASP A 50 11.90 9.56 -10.03
C ASP A 50 12.82 8.56 -9.31
N ILE A 51 12.76 8.54 -7.98
CA ILE A 51 13.45 7.55 -7.15
C ILE A 51 12.65 6.25 -7.31
N GLY A 52 13.33 5.21 -7.80
CA GLY A 52 12.70 3.95 -8.22
C GLY A 52 11.66 3.43 -7.23
N MET A 53 10.50 3.04 -7.78
CA MET A 53 9.33 2.63 -7.01
C MET A 53 9.47 1.18 -6.53
N THR A 54 10.38 0.97 -5.57
CA THR A 54 10.64 -0.34 -4.97
C THR A 54 9.77 -0.55 -3.73
N ILE A 55 8.94 -1.60 -3.75
CA ILE A 55 8.10 -1.98 -2.62
C ILE A 55 8.72 -3.17 -1.89
N ASP A 56 9.07 -2.96 -0.62
CA ASP A 56 9.55 -4.04 0.27
C ASP A 56 8.37 -4.69 1.00
N PHE A 57 8.03 -5.92 0.63
CA PHE A 57 6.88 -6.63 1.19
C PHE A 57 7.00 -6.94 2.68
N ARG A 58 8.21 -6.91 3.26
CA ARG A 58 8.42 -7.04 4.71
C ARG A 58 7.67 -5.98 5.50
N GLN A 59 7.43 -4.80 4.91
CA GLN A 59 6.70 -3.74 5.61
C GLN A 59 5.28 -4.18 6.00
N PHE A 60 4.62 -5.02 5.18
CA PHE A 60 3.24 -5.45 5.41
C PHE A 60 3.09 -6.47 6.54
N GLU A 61 4.17 -7.06 7.07
CA GLU A 61 4.08 -8.00 8.21
C GLU A 61 3.35 -7.40 9.41
N LYS A 62 3.49 -6.09 9.64
CA LYS A 62 2.80 -5.36 10.70
C LYS A 62 1.27 -5.44 10.57
N LEU A 63 0.77 -5.69 9.36
CA LEU A 63 -0.65 -5.85 9.04
C LEU A 63 -1.05 -7.33 8.82
N SER A 64 -0.14 -8.29 9.00
CA SER A 64 -0.34 -9.73 8.72
C SER A 64 -1.70 -10.30 9.18
N LYS A 65 -2.13 -9.95 10.39
CA LYS A 65 -3.37 -10.46 11.02
C LYS A 65 -4.64 -9.71 10.60
N LYS A 66 -4.57 -8.68 9.75
CA LYS A 66 -5.71 -7.82 9.41
C LYS A 66 -5.82 -7.51 7.91
N LEU A 67 -4.71 -7.49 7.18
CA LEU A 67 -4.67 -7.13 5.77
C LEU A 67 -5.39 -8.17 4.93
N LYS A 68 -6.47 -7.74 4.27
CA LYS A 68 -7.30 -8.54 3.37
C LYS A 68 -7.08 -8.16 1.91
N VAL A 69 -6.85 -6.88 1.62
CA VAL A 69 -6.71 -6.38 0.26
C VAL A 69 -5.48 -5.49 0.12
N ILE A 70 -4.68 -5.76 -0.92
CA ILE A 70 -3.60 -4.87 -1.38
C ILE A 70 -3.89 -4.50 -2.83
N SER A 71 -3.86 -3.21 -3.15
CA SER A 71 -3.99 -2.73 -4.54
C SER A 71 -2.80 -1.88 -4.95
N PHE A 72 -2.39 -1.96 -6.21
CA PHE A 72 -1.33 -1.18 -6.83
C PHE A 72 -1.94 -0.41 -8.01
N THR A 73 -1.84 0.91 -8.08
CA THR A 73 -2.50 1.71 -9.14
C THR A 73 -1.59 2.44 -10.10
N ASP A 74 -0.31 2.60 -9.74
CA ASP A 74 0.69 3.22 -10.59
C ASP A 74 1.75 2.18 -10.98
N LYS A 75 2.67 2.59 -11.86
CA LYS A 75 3.81 1.75 -12.23
C LYS A 75 4.65 1.49 -10.97
N ILE A 76 4.79 0.23 -10.58
CA ILE A 76 5.74 -0.21 -9.57
C ILE A 76 6.95 -0.76 -10.32
N ASP A 77 8.14 -0.21 -10.08
CA ASP A 77 9.34 -0.61 -10.81
C ASP A 77 9.87 -1.95 -10.31
N SER A 78 9.79 -2.20 -9.00
CA SER A 78 10.20 -3.47 -8.44
C SER A 78 9.49 -3.81 -7.13
N ILE A 79 9.36 -5.11 -6.87
CA ILE A 79 8.90 -5.64 -5.59
C ILE A 79 10.03 -6.53 -5.07
N ILE A 80 10.43 -6.31 -3.81
CA ILE A 80 11.46 -7.11 -3.13
C ILE A 80 10.86 -7.82 -1.91
N ASN A 81 11.50 -8.93 -1.51
CA ASN A 81 11.08 -9.78 -0.40
C ASN A 81 9.60 -10.22 -0.52
N PHE A 82 9.19 -10.57 -1.74
CA PHE A 82 7.81 -10.93 -2.04
C PHE A 82 7.34 -12.19 -1.30
N ASP A 83 8.26 -13.07 -0.91
CA ASP A 83 8.01 -14.24 -0.06
C ASP A 83 7.31 -13.90 1.27
N PHE A 84 7.44 -12.67 1.76
CA PHE A 84 6.69 -12.19 2.92
C PHE A 84 5.18 -12.09 2.68
N ILE A 85 4.69 -12.24 1.45
CA ILE A 85 3.26 -12.42 1.16
C ILE A 85 2.64 -13.56 1.99
N TYR A 86 3.40 -14.64 2.24
CA TYR A 86 2.91 -15.78 3.01
C TYR A 86 2.72 -15.47 4.50
N SER A 87 3.32 -14.39 5.01
CA SER A 87 3.06 -13.90 6.38
C SER A 87 1.67 -13.27 6.52
N LEU A 88 1.05 -12.85 5.41
CA LEU A 88 -0.23 -12.15 5.37
C LEU A 88 -1.39 -13.13 5.41
N SER A 89 -1.59 -13.78 6.56
CA SER A 89 -2.53 -14.91 6.72
C SER A 89 -4.00 -14.62 6.42
N ARG A 90 -4.39 -13.34 6.34
CA ARG A 90 -5.75 -12.90 5.99
C ARG A 90 -5.86 -12.29 4.60
N LEU A 91 -4.79 -12.30 3.82
CA LEU A 91 -4.79 -11.71 2.48
C LEU A 91 -5.72 -12.51 1.57
N GLU A 92 -6.72 -11.84 1.04
CA GLU A 92 -7.74 -12.42 0.17
C GLU A 92 -7.56 -11.97 -1.28
N LYS A 93 -7.11 -10.71 -1.50
CA LYS A 93 -7.06 -10.12 -2.84
C LYS A 93 -5.80 -9.27 -3.03
N ILE A 94 -5.17 -9.41 -4.20
CA ILE A 94 -4.15 -8.49 -4.72
C ILE A 94 -4.62 -7.96 -6.06
N PHE A 95 -4.65 -6.64 -6.20
CA PHE A 95 -5.06 -5.96 -7.43
C PHE A 95 -3.90 -5.17 -8.04
N PHE A 96 -3.71 -5.33 -9.33
CA PHE A 96 -2.86 -4.45 -10.14
C PHE A 96 -3.77 -3.67 -11.08
N GLN A 97 -4.07 -2.42 -10.73
CA GLN A 97 -4.88 -1.56 -11.55
C GLN A 97 -4.02 -0.96 -12.65
N LYS A 98 -4.26 -1.39 -13.89
CA LYS A 98 -3.71 -0.70 -15.06
C LYS A 98 -4.51 0.58 -15.31
N LYS A 99 -3.83 1.70 -15.52
CA LYS A 99 -4.45 2.94 -15.98
C LYS A 99 -5.15 2.65 -17.32
N GLN A 100 -6.47 2.80 -17.36
CA GLN A 100 -7.23 2.71 -18.60
C GLN A 100 -7.05 4.01 -19.39
N SER A 101 -6.68 3.89 -20.66
CA SER A 101 -6.68 4.98 -21.63
C SER A 101 -7.95 4.88 -22.47
N PHE A 102 -8.77 5.92 -22.45
CA PHE A 102 -9.85 6.09 -23.41
C PHE A 102 -9.30 6.97 -24.54
N THR A 103 -9.18 6.40 -25.74
CA THR A 103 -8.85 7.12 -26.99
C THR A 103 -10.11 7.53 -27.71
#